data_AF-A0AAW0YDY1-F1
#
_entry.id   AF-A0AAW0YDY1-F1
#
_cell.length_a   1.000
_cell.length_b   1.000
_cell.length_c   1.000
_cell.angle_alpha   90.00
_cell.angle_beta   90.00
_cell.angle_gamma   90.00
#
_symmetry.space_group_name_H-M   'P 1'
#
loop_
_entity.id
_entity.type
_entity.pdbx_description
1 polymer ?
#
loop_
_entity_poly.entity_id
_entity_poly.type
_entity_poly.pdbx_seq_one_letter_code
_entity_poly.pdbx_strand_id
1 'polypeptide(L)'
;GWRNKLQKLVLKLWPALHFSWELLTLLFYVRYLIGKSRFHSPLLLMCGVRLANLDKEDYEIIDMRAEKMLSFRSIRNLQELAHWMIERVGSSLMNSLEVAAFFLQFLDWFYSSSNTPRSLTNQPIPPPPKTAGIQRISGLKTEDCPICLKTRRQDTVLSVSGYVFCYSCILLYVRREGKCPVTGYPASTAQLIRIYQ
;
A
#
# COMPACT_ATOMS: atom_id res chain seq x y z
N GLY A 1 -16.78 -1.20 -27.13
CA GLY A 1 -17.44 -0.80 -25.87
C GLY A 1 -17.44 0.70 -25.71
N TRP A 2 -18.59 1.29 -25.36
CA TRP A 2 -18.77 2.75 -25.17
C TRP A 2 -17.79 3.38 -24.17
N ARG A 3 -17.38 2.63 -23.13
CA ARG A 3 -16.36 3.03 -22.15
C ARG A 3 -15.03 3.43 -22.80
N ASN A 4 -14.56 2.68 -23.79
CA ASN A 4 -13.26 2.94 -24.44
C ASN A 4 -13.31 4.17 -25.36
N LYS A 5 -14.48 4.50 -25.92
CA LYS A 5 -14.69 5.72 -26.71
C LYS A 5 -14.71 6.95 -25.81
N LEU A 6 -15.40 6.88 -24.67
CA LEU A 6 -15.43 7.94 -23.66
C LEU A 6 -14.03 8.21 -23.08
N GLN A 7 -13.27 7.18 -22.75
CA GLN A 7 -11.89 7.33 -22.26
C GLN A 7 -11.01 8.09 -23.26
N LYS A 8 -11.03 7.70 -24.54
CA LYS A 8 -10.26 8.38 -25.59
C LYS A 8 -10.70 9.82 -25.80
N LEU A 9 -12.00 10.09 -25.69
CA LEU A 9 -12.58 11.42 -25.86
C LEU A 9 -12.19 12.34 -24.68
N VAL A 10 -12.27 11.85 -23.44
CA VAL A 10 -11.81 12.56 -22.24
C VAL A 10 -10.32 12.84 -22.31
N LEU A 11 -9.50 11.85 -22.67
CA LEU A 11 -8.04 12.04 -22.81
C LEU A 11 -7.67 13.07 -23.89
N LYS A 12 -8.47 13.20 -24.95
CA LYS A 12 -8.26 14.18 -26.01
C LYS A 12 -8.77 15.58 -25.67
N LEU A 13 -9.88 15.68 -24.92
CA LEU A 13 -10.48 16.95 -24.51
C LEU A 13 -9.81 17.56 -23.28
N TRP A 14 -9.27 16.73 -22.39
CA TRP A 14 -8.66 17.17 -21.14
C TRP A 14 -7.56 18.23 -21.33
N PRO A 15 -6.58 18.08 -22.25
CA PRO A 15 -5.56 19.10 -22.47
C PRO A 15 -6.15 20.44 -22.92
N ALA A 16 -7.18 20.42 -23.77
CA ALA A 16 -7.81 21.64 -24.28
C ALA A 16 -8.62 22.36 -23.19
N LEU A 17 -9.37 21.61 -22.37
CA LEU A 17 -10.11 22.15 -21.22
C LEU A 17 -9.17 22.73 -20.18
N HIS A 18 -8.12 21.99 -19.81
CA HIS A 18 -7.11 22.45 -18.85
C HIS A 18 -6.40 23.70 -19.35
N PHE A 19 -5.96 23.71 -20.62
CA PHE A 19 -5.34 24.89 -21.22
C PHE A 19 -6.28 26.11 -21.21
N SER A 20 -7.55 25.92 -21.55
CA SER A 20 -8.55 27.00 -21.54
C SER A 20 -8.79 27.55 -20.13
N TRP A 21 -8.83 26.67 -19.13
CA TRP A 21 -8.98 27.06 -17.72
C TRP A 21 -7.78 27.86 -17.21
N GLU A 22 -6.57 27.42 -17.51
CA GLU A 22 -5.34 28.13 -17.16
C GLU A 22 -5.24 29.48 -17.87
N LEU A 23 -5.58 29.54 -19.16
CA LEU A 23 -5.61 30.77 -19.93
C LEU A 23 -6.62 31.78 -19.35
N LEU A 24 -7.82 31.32 -19.01
CA LEU A 24 -8.83 32.14 -18.36
C LEU A 24 -8.32 32.68 -17.02
N THR A 25 -7.72 31.82 -16.20
CA THR A 25 -7.16 32.22 -14.90
C THR A 25 -6.04 33.25 -15.05
N LEU A 26 -5.15 33.05 -16.03
CA LEU A 26 -4.08 34.00 -16.34
C LEU A 26 -4.62 35.37 -16.80
N LEU A 27 -5.67 35.39 -17.63
CA LEU A 27 -6.33 36.64 -18.02
C LEU A 27 -6.91 37.39 -16.82
N PHE A 28 -7.50 36.67 -15.86
CA PHE A 28 -7.98 37.27 -14.61
C PHE A 28 -6.84 37.83 -13.77
N TYR A 29 -5.71 37.13 -13.65
CA TYR A 29 -4.53 37.64 -12.94
C TYR A 29 -3.97 38.90 -13.60
N VAL A 30 -3.76 38.89 -14.91
CA VAL A 30 -3.24 40.07 -15.63
C VAL A 30 -4.19 41.26 -15.46
N ARG A 31 -5.49 41.03 -15.58
CA ARG A 31 -6.50 42.08 -15.40
C ARG A 31 -6.58 42.61 -13.96
N TYR A 32 -6.31 41.75 -12.97
CA TYR A 32 -6.21 42.11 -11.56
C TYR A 32 -4.96 42.96 -11.30
N LEU A 33 -3.80 42.56 -11.80
CA LEU A 33 -2.54 43.30 -11.64
C LEU A 33 -2.57 44.67 -12.32
N ILE A 34 -3.24 44.81 -13.47
CA ILE A 34 -3.46 46.09 -14.14
C ILE A 34 -4.44 46.99 -13.35
N GLY A 35 -5.11 46.48 -12.31
CA GLY A 35 -6.08 47.21 -11.51
C GLY A 35 -7.45 47.37 -12.17
N LYS A 36 -7.69 46.71 -13.31
CA LYS A 36 -8.98 46.75 -14.04
C LYS A 36 -10.03 45.79 -13.49
N SER A 37 -9.64 44.81 -12.68
CA SER A 37 -10.53 43.85 -12.01
C SER A 37 -10.23 43.80 -10.52
N ARG A 38 -11.26 43.63 -9.69
CA ARG A 38 -11.13 43.37 -8.25
C ARG A 38 -11.00 41.87 -7.91
N PHE A 39 -11.13 41.00 -8.92
CA PHE A 39 -11.10 39.55 -8.78
C PHE A 39 -9.90 38.98 -9.54
N HIS A 40 -9.14 38.10 -8.89
CA HIS A 40 -7.94 37.45 -9.45
C HIS A 40 -8.22 36.05 -10.02
N SER A 41 -9.36 35.43 -9.71
CA SER A 41 -9.74 34.12 -10.24
C SER A 41 -11.19 34.09 -10.71
N PRO A 42 -11.52 33.27 -11.72
CA PRO A 42 -12.89 33.09 -12.18
C PRO A 42 -13.83 32.56 -11.10
N LEU A 43 -13.33 31.66 -10.24
CA LEU A 43 -14.11 31.06 -9.15
C LEU A 43 -14.52 32.09 -8.11
N LEU A 44 -13.62 33.01 -7.74
CA LEU A 44 -13.95 34.07 -6.78
C LEU A 44 -15.01 35.03 -7.32
N LEU A 45 -14.99 35.29 -8.63
CA LEU A 45 -16.05 36.03 -9.28
C LEU A 45 -17.40 35.31 -9.15
N MET A 46 -17.44 33.99 -9.38
CA MET A 46 -18.67 33.19 -9.25
C MET A 46 -19.17 33.13 -7.79
N CYS A 47 -18.26 33.02 -6.83
CA CYS A 47 -18.60 33.06 -5.41
C CYS A 47 -18.96 34.46 -4.91
N GLY A 48 -18.72 35.52 -5.70
CA GLY A 48 -18.94 36.91 -5.30
C GLY A 48 -18.02 37.39 -4.17
N VAL A 49 -16.91 36.69 -3.92
CA VAL A 49 -15.98 37.00 -2.84
C VAL A 49 -14.77 37.72 -3.41
N ARG A 50 -14.32 38.78 -2.73
CA ARG A 50 -13.14 39.56 -3.11
C ARG A 50 -12.05 39.43 -2.05
N LEU A 51 -10.80 39.38 -2.49
CA LEU A 51 -9.67 39.62 -1.59
C LEU A 51 -9.51 41.12 -1.42
N ALA A 52 -9.57 41.57 -0.18
CA ALA A 52 -9.26 42.92 0.23
C ALA A 52 -8.12 42.82 1.25
N ASN A 53 -7.26 43.83 1.27
CA ASN A 53 -6.35 44.00 2.40
C ASN A 53 -7.21 44.44 3.59
N LEU A 54 -7.11 43.71 4.70
CA LEU A 54 -7.80 44.08 5.93
C LEU A 54 -7.01 45.18 6.61
N ASP A 55 -7.66 46.31 6.89
CA ASP A 55 -7.10 47.30 7.79
C ASP A 55 -7.44 46.93 9.25
N LYS A 56 -6.78 47.57 10.22
CA LYS A 56 -7.02 47.31 11.65
C LYS A 56 -8.49 47.47 12.05
N GLU A 57 -9.18 48.43 11.43
CA GLU A 57 -10.60 48.69 11.63
C GLU A 57 -11.49 47.53 11.12
N ASP A 58 -11.07 46.81 10.08
CA ASP A 58 -11.81 45.66 9.55
C ASP A 58 -11.77 44.46 10.49
N TYR A 59 -10.68 44.28 11.24
CA TYR A 59 -10.56 43.22 12.24
C TYR A 59 -11.58 43.39 13.36
N GLU A 60 -11.76 44.61 13.87
CA GLU A 60 -12.74 44.90 14.92
C GLU A 60 -14.18 44.60 14.47
N ILE A 61 -14.52 44.90 13.20
CA ILE A 61 -15.84 44.61 12.64
C ILE A 61 -16.05 43.09 12.46
N ILE A 62 -15.01 42.35 12.08
CA ILE A 62 -15.07 40.89 11.93
C ILE A 62 -15.25 40.22 13.29
N ASP A 63 -14.51 40.64 14.31
CA ASP A 63 -14.61 40.09 15.66
C ASP A 63 -16.00 40.37 16.26
N MET A 64 -16.51 41.59 16.13
CA MET A 64 -17.89 41.92 16.56
C MET A 64 -18.96 41.06 15.86
N ARG A 65 -18.77 40.72 14.58
CA ARG A 65 -19.69 39.83 13.83
C ARG A 65 -19.54 38.37 14.23
N ALA A 66 -18.31 37.91 14.51
CA ALA A 66 -18.04 36.55 14.96
C ALA A 66 -18.65 36.30 16.35
N GLU A 67 -18.52 37.25 17.27
CA GLU A 67 -19.16 37.17 18.59
C GLU A 67 -20.69 37.14 18.48
N LYS A 68 -21.27 37.95 17.58
CA LYS A 68 -22.72 37.95 17.34
C LYS A 68 -23.23 36.63 16.71
N MET A 69 -22.45 36.03 15.82
CA MET A 69 -22.70 34.70 15.25
C MET A 69 -22.61 33.59 16.31
N LEU A 70 -21.63 33.67 17.22
CA LEU A 70 -21.48 32.72 18.32
C LEU A 70 -22.60 32.86 19.36
N SER A 71 -23.06 34.08 19.62
CA SER A 71 -24.19 34.38 20.51
C SER A 71 -25.53 33.84 19.97
N PHE A 72 -25.74 33.86 18.65
CA PHE A 72 -26.96 33.32 18.02
C PHE A 72 -27.03 31.78 18.02
N ARG A 73 -25.96 31.08 18.45
CA ARG A 73 -25.91 29.62 18.60
C ARG A 73 -26.40 29.13 19.97
N SER A 74 -26.93 30.02 20.81
CA SER A 74 -27.59 29.67 22.07
C SER A 74 -28.97 29.05 21.81
N ILE A 75 -28.98 27.74 21.57
CA ILE A 75 -29.99 26.73 21.95
C ILE A 75 -31.45 27.18 21.79
N ARG A 76 -32.07 26.81 20.66
CA ARG A 76 -33.54 26.71 20.58
C ARG A 76 -34.07 25.44 19.90
N ASN A 77 -33.27 24.69 19.13
CA ASN A 77 -33.77 23.52 18.39
C ASN A 77 -32.89 22.28 18.60
N LEU A 78 -33.17 21.50 19.66
CA LEU A 78 -32.56 20.19 19.91
C LEU A 78 -32.83 19.18 18.77
N GLN A 79 -33.94 19.37 18.06
CA GLN A 79 -34.33 18.56 16.90
C GLN A 79 -33.43 18.78 15.68
N GLU A 80 -32.96 20.02 15.45
CA GLU A 80 -31.99 20.32 14.38
C GLU A 80 -30.59 19.76 14.70
N LEU A 81 -30.23 19.73 15.99
CA LEU A 81 -28.98 19.12 16.44
C LEU A 81 -29.00 17.59 16.26
N ALA A 82 -30.16 16.95 16.46
CA ALA A 82 -30.33 15.53 16.22
C ALA A 82 -30.22 15.17 14.73
N HIS A 83 -30.86 15.94 13.83
CA HIS A 83 -30.71 15.74 12.39
C HIS A 83 -29.28 15.99 11.91
N TRP A 84 -28.63 17.05 12.39
CA TRP A 84 -27.22 17.32 12.11
C TRP A 84 -26.28 16.21 12.61
N MET A 85 -26.53 15.66 13.80
CA MET A 85 -25.76 14.52 14.32
C MET A 85 -25.98 13.25 13.50
N ILE A 86 -27.20 12.94 13.09
CA ILE A 86 -27.49 11.73 12.30
C ILE A 86 -26.79 11.78 10.94
N GLU A 87 -26.83 12.92 10.25
CA GLU A 87 -26.15 13.09 8.96
C GLU A 87 -24.63 13.07 9.10
N ARG A 88 -24.08 13.69 10.15
CA ARG A 88 -22.63 13.75 10.37
C ARG A 88 -22.05 12.44 10.89
N VAL A 89 -22.76 11.74 11.77
CA VAL A 89 -22.35 10.43 12.30
C VAL A 89 -22.49 9.37 11.21
N GLY A 90 -23.58 9.36 10.44
CA GLY A 90 -23.78 8.40 9.35
C GLY A 90 -22.68 8.50 8.28
N SER A 91 -22.34 9.71 7.84
CA SER A 91 -21.25 9.92 6.88
C SER A 91 -19.87 9.56 7.44
N SER A 92 -19.62 9.85 8.71
CA SER A 92 -18.34 9.51 9.36
C SER A 92 -18.17 8.00 9.55
N LEU A 93 -19.25 7.27 9.86
CA LEU A 93 -19.23 5.82 10.01
C LEU A 93 -18.96 5.09 8.68
N MET A 94 -19.51 5.61 7.56
CA MET A 94 -19.22 5.03 6.25
C MET A 94 -17.76 5.27 5.85
N ASN A 95 -17.24 6.48 6.08
CA ASN A 95 -15.84 6.79 5.80
C ASN A 95 -14.88 6.00 6.71
N SER A 96 -15.24 5.78 7.97
CA SER A 96 -14.42 4.95 8.87
C SER A 96 -14.44 3.48 8.49
N LEU A 97 -15.56 2.96 7.98
CA LEU A 97 -15.66 1.59 7.49
C LEU A 97 -14.74 1.36 6.28
N GLU A 98 -14.65 2.34 5.38
CA GLU A 98 -13.76 2.29 4.23
C GLU A 98 -12.28 2.29 4.65
N VAL A 99 -11.89 3.17 5.59
CA VAL A 99 -10.54 3.18 6.17
C VAL A 99 -10.22 1.88 6.91
N ALA A 100 -11.19 1.32 7.64
CA ALA A 100 -11.02 0.05 8.35
C ALA A 100 -10.83 -1.13 7.39
N ALA A 101 -11.58 -1.18 6.29
CA ALA A 101 -11.43 -2.21 5.27
C ALA A 101 -10.04 -2.15 4.62
N PHE A 102 -9.56 -0.95 4.27
CA PHE A 102 -8.19 -0.77 3.77
C PHE A 102 -7.14 -1.23 4.79
N PHE A 103 -7.33 -0.89 6.07
CA PHE A 103 -6.39 -1.25 7.13
C PHE A 103 -6.34 -2.77 7.38
N LEU A 104 -7.48 -3.46 7.32
CA LEU A 104 -7.51 -4.93 7.39
C LEU A 104 -6.77 -5.57 6.22
N GLN A 105 -6.92 -5.02 5.01
CA GLN A 105 -6.19 -5.48 3.82
C GLN A 105 -4.67 -5.24 3.96
N PHE A 106 -4.28 -4.11 4.56
CA PHE A 106 -2.90 -3.84 4.93
C PHE A 106 -2.35 -4.85 5.96
N LEU A 107 -3.12 -5.18 7.00
CA LEU A 107 -2.72 -6.17 7.99
C LEU A 107 -2.56 -7.56 7.37
N ASP A 108 -3.45 -7.95 6.46
CA ASP A 108 -3.35 -9.23 5.76
C ASP A 108 -2.07 -9.30 4.91
N TRP A 109 -1.73 -8.22 4.19
CA TRP A 109 -0.41 -8.10 3.53
C TRP A 109 0.76 -8.14 4.52
N PHE A 110 0.65 -7.42 5.65
CA PHE A 110 1.72 -7.33 6.64
C PHE A 110 2.01 -8.69 7.30
N TYR A 111 0.97 -9.44 7.64
CA TYR A 111 1.06 -10.74 8.30
C TYR A 111 1.26 -11.91 7.33
N SER A 112 0.74 -11.87 6.11
CA SER A 112 1.05 -12.88 5.08
C SER A 112 2.54 -12.89 4.73
N SER A 113 3.22 -11.74 4.86
CA SER A 113 4.66 -11.62 4.72
C SER A 113 5.46 -12.20 5.90
N SER A 114 4.82 -12.66 6.99
CA SER A 114 5.52 -13.27 8.13
C SER A 114 6.01 -14.70 7.87
N ASN A 115 5.52 -15.36 6.81
CA ASN A 115 6.06 -16.65 6.34
C ASN A 115 7.39 -16.51 5.57
N THR A 116 7.85 -15.28 5.32
CA THR A 116 9.20 -15.00 4.86
C THR A 116 9.93 -14.23 5.96
N PRO A 117 10.98 -14.75 6.59
CA PRO A 117 11.78 -13.95 7.50
C PRO A 117 12.33 -12.77 6.69
N ARG A 118 11.83 -11.56 6.95
CA ARG A 118 12.42 -10.32 6.44
C ARG A 118 13.77 -10.17 7.13
N SER A 119 14.79 -10.78 6.54
CA SER A 119 16.18 -10.50 6.87
C SER A 119 16.41 -9.02 6.56
N LEU A 120 16.41 -8.18 7.59
CA LEU A 120 16.81 -6.76 7.48
C LEU A 120 18.27 -6.62 7.00
N THR A 121 19.01 -7.72 7.00
CA THR A 121 20.26 -7.92 6.28
C THR A 121 19.93 -8.47 4.89
N ASN A 122 19.57 -7.60 3.96
CA ASN A 122 19.60 -7.90 2.52
C ASN A 122 21.05 -8.10 2.10
N GLN A 123 21.63 -9.24 2.48
CA GLN A 123 22.89 -9.68 1.94
C GLN A 123 22.61 -10.08 0.48
N PRO A 124 23.34 -9.53 -0.51
CA PRO A 124 23.18 -9.96 -1.89
C PRO A 124 23.31 -11.48 -1.92
N ILE A 125 22.35 -12.14 -2.57
CA ILE A 125 22.34 -13.59 -2.73
C ILE A 125 23.72 -13.94 -3.30
N PRO A 126 24.57 -14.67 -2.56
CA PRO A 126 25.90 -14.98 -3.05
C PRO A 126 25.75 -15.73 -4.37
N PRO A 127 26.62 -15.49 -5.36
CA PRO A 127 26.59 -16.26 -6.59
C PRO A 127 26.57 -17.75 -6.22
N PRO A 128 25.75 -18.56 -6.91
CA PRO A 128 25.62 -19.97 -6.59
C PRO A 128 27.02 -20.56 -6.49
N PRO A 129 27.34 -21.26 -5.37
CA PRO A 129 28.66 -21.81 -5.19
C PRO A 129 28.98 -22.64 -6.43
N LYS A 130 30.06 -22.28 -7.13
CA LYS A 130 30.57 -23.10 -8.23
C LYS A 130 30.71 -24.49 -7.67
N THR A 131 30.07 -25.48 -8.28
CA THR A 131 30.10 -26.90 -7.91
C THR A 131 31.50 -27.47 -8.10
N ALA A 132 32.48 -26.90 -7.39
CA ALA A 132 33.83 -27.41 -7.25
C ALA A 132 33.78 -28.47 -6.15
N GLY A 133 33.45 -29.70 -6.54
CA GLY A 133 33.64 -30.86 -5.68
C GLY A 133 32.55 -31.10 -4.64
N ILE A 134 31.27 -31.09 -5.03
CA ILE A 134 30.34 -31.99 -4.32
C ILE A 134 30.92 -33.39 -4.54
N GLN A 135 31.54 -33.94 -3.50
CA GLN A 135 31.96 -35.33 -3.49
C GLN A 135 30.72 -36.14 -3.85
N ARG A 136 30.65 -36.58 -5.11
CA ARG A 136 29.71 -37.60 -5.52
C ARG A 136 30.00 -38.75 -4.57
N ILE A 137 29.05 -39.05 -3.69
CA ILE A 137 29.05 -40.31 -2.95
C ILE A 137 29.16 -41.36 -4.04
N SER A 138 30.34 -41.98 -4.12
CA SER A 138 30.78 -42.68 -5.32
C SER A 138 29.81 -43.83 -5.58
N GLY A 139 29.04 -43.73 -6.67
CA GLY A 139 28.07 -44.76 -7.10
C GLY A 139 26.58 -44.39 -7.03
N LEU A 140 26.18 -43.24 -6.47
CA LEU A 140 24.77 -42.84 -6.48
C LEU A 140 24.39 -42.04 -7.74
N LYS A 141 23.27 -42.43 -8.40
CA LYS A 141 22.67 -41.62 -9.45
C LYS A 141 22.06 -40.36 -8.83
N THR A 142 21.98 -39.28 -9.60
CA THR A 142 21.41 -37.98 -9.17
C THR A 142 19.95 -38.06 -8.72
N GLU A 143 19.24 -39.09 -9.13
CA GLU A 143 17.81 -39.34 -8.88
C GLU A 143 17.55 -40.17 -7.61
N ASP A 144 18.59 -40.70 -6.98
CA ASP A 144 18.46 -41.60 -5.83
C ASP A 144 18.57 -40.84 -4.50
N CYS A 145 17.81 -41.29 -3.51
CA CYS A 145 17.85 -40.73 -2.16
C CYS A 145 19.13 -41.18 -1.42
N PRO A 146 19.94 -40.27 -0.86
CA PRO A 146 21.15 -40.64 -0.11
C PRO A 146 20.91 -41.43 1.18
N ILE A 147 19.66 -41.49 1.67
CA ILE A 147 19.30 -42.21 2.90
C ILE A 147 18.85 -43.65 2.59
N CYS A 148 17.94 -43.81 1.64
CA CYS A 148 17.36 -45.13 1.33
C CYS A 148 17.95 -45.79 0.07
N LEU A 149 18.80 -45.09 -0.67
CA LEU A 149 19.50 -45.55 -1.88
C LEU A 149 18.55 -46.07 -2.98
N LYS A 150 17.30 -45.62 -2.96
CA LYS A 150 16.27 -45.90 -3.96
C LYS A 150 15.90 -44.61 -4.67
N THR A 151 15.26 -44.73 -5.83
CA THR A 151 14.67 -43.59 -6.55
C THR A 151 13.78 -42.77 -5.62
N ARG A 152 13.98 -41.45 -5.63
CA ARG A 152 13.27 -40.56 -4.71
C ARG A 152 11.76 -40.64 -4.89
N ARG A 153 11.05 -40.62 -3.76
CA ARG A 153 9.58 -40.49 -3.69
C ARG A 153 9.27 -39.27 -2.86
N GLN A 154 8.49 -38.33 -3.41
CA GLN A 154 8.20 -37.03 -2.81
C GLN A 154 9.49 -36.25 -2.53
N ASP A 155 10.08 -35.73 -3.59
CA ASP A 155 11.33 -35.00 -3.57
C ASP A 155 11.26 -33.86 -2.56
N THR A 156 12.19 -33.86 -1.61
CA THR A 156 12.25 -32.88 -0.53
C THR A 156 13.67 -32.39 -0.41
N VAL A 157 13.87 -31.09 -0.60
CA VAL A 157 15.17 -30.44 -0.42
C VAL A 157 15.33 -29.98 1.02
N LEU A 158 16.52 -30.18 1.56
CA LEU A 158 16.94 -29.57 2.81
C LEU A 158 17.61 -28.23 2.51
N SER A 159 16.98 -27.12 2.88
CA SER A 159 17.44 -25.78 2.47
C SER A 159 18.82 -25.40 3.00
N VAL A 160 19.26 -25.99 4.13
CA VAL A 160 20.57 -25.75 4.74
C VAL A 160 21.73 -26.31 3.90
N SER A 161 21.53 -27.45 3.26
CA SER A 161 22.60 -28.17 2.56
C SER A 161 22.39 -28.29 1.06
N GLY A 162 21.18 -28.03 0.55
CA GLY A 162 20.86 -28.13 -0.87
C GLY A 162 20.74 -29.56 -1.42
N TYR A 163 20.74 -30.57 -0.55
CA TYR A 163 20.57 -31.99 -0.96
C TYR A 163 19.08 -32.36 -0.99
N VAL A 164 18.72 -33.25 -1.92
CA VAL A 164 17.34 -33.72 -2.13
C VAL A 164 17.20 -35.18 -1.67
N PHE A 165 16.15 -35.45 -0.91
CA PHE A 165 15.84 -36.75 -0.30
C PHE A 165 14.37 -37.10 -0.53
N CYS A 166 13.95 -38.33 -0.17
CA CYS A 166 12.53 -38.64 0.00
C CYS A 166 11.99 -37.93 1.26
N TYR A 167 10.78 -37.38 1.20
CA TYR A 167 10.13 -36.71 2.33
C TYR A 167 10.13 -37.56 3.61
N SER A 168 9.71 -38.83 3.51
CA SER A 168 9.63 -39.74 4.65
C SER A 168 11.00 -40.05 5.26
N CYS A 169 12.05 -40.16 4.45
CA CYS A 169 13.40 -40.46 4.92
C CYS A 169 14.00 -39.27 5.68
N ILE A 170 13.98 -38.08 5.08
CA ILE A 170 14.64 -36.92 5.67
C ILE A 170 13.88 -36.38 6.88
N LEU A 171 12.54 -36.45 6.89
CA LEU A 171 11.74 -36.03 8.03
C LEU A 171 12.07 -36.83 9.30
N LEU A 172 12.20 -38.16 9.17
CA LEU A 172 12.55 -39.03 10.29
C LEU A 172 13.98 -38.77 10.77
N TYR A 173 14.93 -38.61 9.84
CA TYR A 173 16.33 -38.37 10.18
C TYR A 173 16.52 -37.03 10.91
N VAL A 174 15.98 -35.93 10.36
CA VAL A 174 16.12 -34.59 10.95
C VAL A 174 15.43 -34.51 12.31
N ARG A 175 14.28 -35.16 12.49
CA ARG A 175 13.61 -35.21 13.79
C ARG A 175 14.43 -35.96 14.86
N ARG A 176 15.20 -36.98 14.45
CA ARG A 176 16.02 -37.79 15.36
C ARG A 176 17.37 -37.15 15.68
N GLU A 177 18.08 -36.68 14.65
CA GLU A 177 19.49 -36.29 14.75
C GLU A 177 19.69 -34.76 14.72
N GLY A 178 18.70 -33.97 14.30
CA GLY A 178 18.80 -32.51 14.22
C GLY A 178 19.87 -31.98 13.26
N LYS A 179 20.29 -32.78 12.27
CA LYS A 179 21.37 -32.45 11.33
C LYS A 179 21.16 -33.06 9.95
N CYS A 180 21.92 -32.59 8.96
CA CYS A 180 21.94 -33.14 7.61
C CYS A 180 22.74 -34.47 7.57
N PRO A 181 22.21 -35.53 6.95
CA PRO A 181 22.90 -36.83 6.87
C PRO A 181 24.14 -36.81 5.97
N VAL A 182 24.24 -35.86 5.03
CA VAL A 182 25.36 -35.79 4.08
C VAL A 182 26.43 -34.80 4.53
N THR A 183 26.06 -33.59 4.94
CA THR A 183 27.01 -32.53 5.31
C THR A 183 27.22 -32.37 6.81
N GLY A 184 26.36 -32.97 7.65
CA GLY A 184 26.39 -32.78 9.10
C GLY A 184 25.91 -31.41 9.59
N TYR A 185 25.45 -30.51 8.71
CA TYR A 185 24.96 -29.19 9.10
C TYR A 185 23.73 -29.27 10.02
N PRO A 186 23.62 -28.41 11.04
CA PRO A 186 22.46 -28.40 11.93
C PRO A 186 21.20 -28.08 11.13
N ALA A 187 20.16 -28.90 11.31
CA ALA A 187 18.96 -28.87 10.50
C ALA A 187 17.70 -29.08 11.35
N SER A 188 16.64 -28.34 11.03
CA SER A 188 15.31 -28.45 11.64
C SER A 188 14.27 -28.85 10.60
N THR A 189 13.14 -29.40 11.05
CA THR A 189 12.02 -29.78 10.17
C THR A 189 11.42 -28.59 9.43
N ALA A 190 11.60 -27.36 9.92
CA ALA A 190 11.18 -26.12 9.25
C ALA A 190 11.96 -25.84 7.95
N GLN A 191 13.13 -26.44 7.77
CA GLN A 191 14.02 -26.26 6.61
C GLN A 191 13.78 -27.31 5.51
N LEU A 192 12.75 -28.15 5.67
CA LEU A 192 12.34 -29.14 4.68
C LEU A 192 11.34 -28.51 3.70
N ILE A 193 11.73 -28.43 2.44
CA ILE A 193 10.88 -27.89 1.37
C ILE A 193 10.54 -29.03 0.42
N ARG A 194 9.25 -29.36 0.30
CA ARG A 194 8.78 -30.36 -0.66
C ARG A 194 8.75 -29.75 -2.06
N ILE A 195 9.33 -30.46 -3.01
CA ILE A 195 9.31 -30.12 -4.43
C ILE A 195 8.15 -30.89 -5.04
N TYR A 196 7.17 -30.17 -5.57
CA TYR A 196 6.07 -30.75 -6.33
C TYR A 196 6.48 -30.70 -7.81
N GLN A 197 6.48 -31.87 -8.45
CA GLN A 197 6.79 -32.04 -9.88
C GLN A 197 5.54 -32.49 -10.61
#